data_AF-A0A3C0CWB6-F1
#
_entry.id   AF-A0A3C0CWB6-F1
#
_cell.length_a   1.000
_cell.length_b   1.000
_cell.length_c   1.000
_cell.angle_alpha   90.00
_cell.angle_beta   90.00
_cell.angle_gamma   90.00
#
_symmetry.space_group_name_H-M   'P 1'
#
loop_
_entity.id
_entity.type
_entity.pdbx_description
1 polymer ?
#
loop_
_entity_poly.entity_id
_entity_poly.type
_entity_poly.pdbx_seq_one_letter_code
_entity_poly.pdbx_strand_id
1 'polypeptide(L)'
;NDFINNLANQKGVSWEGTTKVVPIISVGAGTYVGAAQVVGPQDRVDTVQAVGQVEARISGIRGRYLIPISTKTPGSTLSRIQGVGISGLIDFRI
;
A
#
# COMPACT_ATOMS: atom_id res chain seq x y z
N ASN A 1 -10.46 3.49 34.28
CA ASN A 1 -10.60 3.57 32.81
C ASN A 1 -9.82 2.47 32.06
N ASP A 2 -9.41 1.39 32.72
CA ASP A 2 -8.62 0.31 32.08
C ASP A 2 -9.40 -0.99 31.84
N PHE A 3 -10.66 -1.06 32.30
CA PHE A 3 -11.48 -2.27 32.18
C PHE A 3 -12.20 -2.38 30.83
N ILE A 4 -12.54 -1.24 30.22
CA ILE A 4 -13.23 -1.19 28.92
C ILE A 4 -12.27 -1.50 27.75
N ASN A 5 -10.99 -1.11 27.86
CA ASN A 5 -9.99 -1.41 26.82
C ASN A 5 -9.59 -2.89 26.76
N ASN A 6 -9.68 -3.63 27.87
CA ASN A 6 -9.33 -5.06 27.88
C ASN A 6 -10.47 -5.98 27.41
N LEU A 7 -11.73 -5.51 27.42
CA LEU A 7 -12.87 -6.30 26.95
C LEU A 7 -13.18 -6.08 25.46
N ALA A 8 -12.92 -4.88 24.93
CA ALA A 8 -12.91 -4.64 23.49
C ALA A 8 -11.85 -5.50 22.75
N ASN A 9 -10.80 -5.90 23.48
CA ASN A 9 -9.75 -6.81 23.02
C ASN A 9 -10.19 -8.29 22.92
N GLN A 10 -11.40 -8.67 23.34
CA GLN A 10 -11.81 -10.09 23.39
C GLN A 10 -12.94 -10.48 22.45
N LYS A 11 -13.77 -9.58 21.91
CA LYS A 11 -14.92 -9.96 21.05
C LYS A 11 -15.34 -8.93 19.99
N GLY A 12 -14.45 -8.67 19.02
CA GLY A 12 -14.79 -7.95 17.79
C GLY A 12 -13.53 -7.40 17.16
N VAL A 13 -12.79 -8.15 16.34
CA VAL A 13 -13.13 -8.39 14.92
C VAL A 13 -14.04 -7.31 14.32
N SER A 14 -13.76 -6.05 14.60
CA SER A 14 -14.06 -4.95 13.69
C SER A 14 -13.12 -5.11 12.51
N TRP A 15 -13.37 -6.10 11.67
CA TRP A 15 -12.70 -6.22 10.37
C TRP A 15 -13.35 -5.21 9.43
N GLU A 16 -13.28 -3.93 9.80
CA GLU A 16 -13.44 -2.83 8.86
C GLU A 16 -12.15 -2.78 8.05
N GLY A 17 -12.08 -3.65 7.04
CA GLY A 17 -11.06 -3.56 6.02
C GLY A 17 -11.16 -2.17 5.38
N THR A 18 -10.31 -1.26 5.83
CA THR A 18 -10.28 0.10 5.32
C THR A 18 -9.67 0.06 3.94
N THR A 19 -10.22 0.83 3.02
CA THR A 19 -9.63 0.99 1.69
C THR A 19 -9.17 2.43 1.51
N LYS A 20 -8.04 2.60 0.83
CA LYS A 20 -7.46 3.91 0.54
C LYS A 20 -6.86 3.91 -0.85
N VAL A 21 -7.08 4.99 -1.59
CA VAL A 21 -6.43 5.20 -2.89
C VAL A 21 -5.14 5.98 -2.67
N VAL A 22 -4.04 5.42 -3.14
CA VAL A 22 -2.69 5.97 -3.00
C VAL A 22 -2.00 6.05 -4.35
N PRO A 23 -1.08 7.00 -4.54
CA PRO A 23 -0.39 7.17 -5.81
C PRO A 23 0.61 6.04 -6.09
N ILE A 24 0.73 5.64 -7.35
CA ILE A 24 1.77 4.72 -7.83
C ILE A 24 2.93 5.53 -8.38
N ILE A 25 4.12 5.29 -7.83
CA ILE A 25 5.36 5.96 -8.19
C ILE A 25 6.30 4.94 -8.84
N SER A 26 6.82 5.24 -10.02
CA SER A 26 7.82 4.39 -10.67
C SER A 26 9.16 4.48 -9.95
N VAL A 27 9.61 3.36 -9.39
CA VAL A 27 10.92 3.23 -8.75
C VAL A 27 11.97 3.16 -9.87
N GLY A 28 12.76 4.23 -10.02
CA GLY A 28 13.80 4.37 -11.03
C GLY A 28 13.60 5.58 -11.96
N ALA A 29 12.36 5.93 -12.28
CA ALA A 29 12.04 7.12 -13.08
C ALA A 29 11.48 8.28 -12.24
N GLY A 30 10.98 8.01 -11.02
CA GLY A 30 10.40 9.03 -10.13
C GLY A 30 9.07 9.61 -10.64
N THR A 31 8.55 9.09 -11.75
CA THR A 31 7.31 9.56 -12.38
C THR A 31 6.09 8.92 -11.74
N TYR A 32 5.02 9.72 -11.65
CA TYR A 32 3.69 9.25 -11.30
C TYR A 32 3.13 8.45 -12.47
N VAL A 33 2.76 7.20 -12.22
CA VAL A 33 2.29 6.27 -13.25
C VAL A 33 0.83 5.88 -13.10
N GLY A 34 0.19 6.20 -11.97
CA GLY A 34 -1.21 5.86 -11.72
C GLY A 34 -1.58 5.95 -10.25
N ALA A 35 -2.72 5.39 -9.88
CA ALA A 35 -3.13 5.20 -8.49
C ALA A 35 -3.45 3.73 -8.21
N ALA A 36 -3.24 3.30 -6.96
CA ALA A 36 -3.58 1.97 -6.49
C ALA A 36 -4.53 2.09 -5.30
N GLN A 37 -5.56 1.25 -5.27
CA GLN A 37 -6.38 1.08 -4.10
C GLN A 37 -5.78 -0.02 -3.24
N VAL A 38 -5.44 0.33 -2.01
CA VAL A 38 -4.96 -0.60 -0.99
C VAL A 38 -6.07 -0.93 -0.01
N VAL A 39 -6.07 -2.16 0.50
CA VAL A 39 -7.04 -2.68 1.46
C VAL A 39 -6.32 -3.39 2.60
N GLY A 40 -6.77 -3.17 3.83
CA GLY A 40 -6.20 -3.80 5.00
C GLY A 40 -6.71 -3.17 6.30
N PRO A 41 -6.11 -3.56 7.44
CA PRO A 41 -6.36 -2.91 8.73
C PRO A 41 -6.11 -1.40 8.65
N GLN A 42 -6.96 -0.59 9.28
CA GLN A 42 -6.93 0.88 9.19
C GLN A 42 -5.58 1.47 9.57
N ASP A 43 -5.01 1.01 10.69
CA ASP A 43 -3.67 1.37 11.19
C ASP A 43 -2.57 1.17 10.14
N ARG A 44 -2.71 0.14 9.30
CA ARG A 44 -1.74 -0.17 8.25
C ARG A 44 -2.03 0.55 6.94
N VAL A 45 -3.28 0.69 6.57
CA VAL A 45 -3.69 1.40 5.36
C VAL A 45 -3.38 2.90 5.46
N ASP A 46 -3.56 3.49 6.65
CA ASP A 46 -3.23 4.89 6.88
C ASP A 46 -1.74 5.19 6.75
N THR A 47 -0.89 4.24 7.16
CA THR A 47 0.57 4.38 6.98
C THR A 47 1.03 4.23 5.53
N VAL A 48 0.21 3.66 4.63
CA VAL A 48 0.55 3.63 3.19
C VAL A 48 0.49 5.04 2.63
N GLN A 49 1.63 5.53 2.14
CA GLN A 49 1.72 6.84 1.51
C GLN A 49 1.73 6.75 -0.02
N ALA A 50 2.31 5.68 -0.57
CA ALA A 50 2.40 5.44 -2.00
C ALA A 50 2.58 3.94 -2.28
N VAL A 51 2.45 3.56 -3.55
CA VAL A 51 2.85 2.24 -4.06
C VAL A 51 4.03 2.43 -5.00
N GLY A 52 5.17 1.84 -4.67
CA GLY A 52 6.31 1.79 -5.58
C GLY A 52 6.09 0.75 -6.67
N GLN A 53 6.19 1.14 -7.93
CA GLN A 53 6.20 0.25 -9.09
C GLN A 53 7.63 0.03 -9.58
N VAL A 54 8.10 -1.21 -9.53
CA VAL A 54 9.35 -1.63 -10.17
C VAL A 54 8.99 -2.40 -11.44
N GLU A 55 9.45 -1.92 -12.60
CA GLU A 55 9.33 -2.66 -13.85
C GLU A 55 10.61 -3.47 -14.08
N ALA A 56 10.46 -4.78 -14.29
CA ALA A 56 11.55 -5.65 -14.69
C ALA A 56 11.20 -6.31 -16.02
N ARG A 57 12.18 -6.38 -16.92
CA ARG A 57 12.06 -7.08 -18.20
C ARG A 57 12.99 -8.27 -18.20
N ILE A 58 12.42 -9.47 -18.31
CA ILE A 58 13.19 -10.71 -18.40
C ILE A 58 12.68 -11.47 -19.62
N SER A 59 13.56 -11.68 -20.60
CA SER A 59 13.29 -12.44 -21.82
C SER A 59 12.00 -12.03 -22.56
N GLY A 60 11.73 -10.73 -22.68
CA GLY A 60 10.55 -10.19 -23.39
C GLY A 60 9.26 -10.10 -22.55
N ILE A 61 9.25 -10.68 -21.35
CA ILE A 61 8.12 -10.55 -20.41
C ILE A 61 8.34 -9.29 -19.56
N ARG A 62 7.34 -8.40 -19.56
CA ARG A 62 7.30 -7.22 -18.68
C ARG A 62 6.59 -7.60 -17.38
N GLY A 63 7.35 -7.66 -16.28
CA GLY A 63 6.82 -7.81 -14.93
C GLY A 63 6.70 -6.46 -14.25
N ARG A 64 5.56 -6.20 -13.60
CA ARG A 64 5.37 -5.04 -12.72
C ARG A 64 5.25 -5.52 -11.29
N TYR A 65 6.19 -5.12 -10.45
CA TYR A 65 6.14 -5.37 -9.02
C TYR A 65 5.63 -4.12 -8.32
N LEU A 66 4.52 -4.28 -7.59
CA LEU A 66 3.88 -3.21 -6.84
C LEU A 66 4.11 -3.44 -5.36
N ILE A 67 4.71 -2.46 -4.70
CA ILE A 67 5.12 -2.55 -3.30
C ILE A 67 4.49 -1.38 -2.54
N PRO A 68 3.57 -1.62 -1.60
CA PRO A 68 3.07 -0.58 -0.70
C PRO A 68 4.22 -0.06 0.17
N ILE A 69 4.46 1.25 0.12
CA ILE A 69 5.51 1.92 0.88
C ILE A 69 4.91 2.94 1.84
N SER A 70 5.49 2.99 3.05
CA SER A 70 5.13 3.93 4.10
C SER A 70 5.77 5.31 3.92
N THR A 71 6.67 5.47 2.95
CA THR A 71 7.45 6.68 2.73
C THR A 71 7.30 7.19 1.31
N LYS A 72 7.08 8.49 1.14
CA LYS A 72 7.07 9.17 -0.17
C LYS A 72 8.45 9.27 -0.84
N THR A 73 9.52 8.93 -0.14
CA THR A 73 10.90 9.20 -0.59
C THR A 73 11.60 7.88 -0.99
N PRO A 74 11.97 7.71 -2.26
CA PRO A 74 12.78 6.57 -2.70
C PRO A 74 14.23 6.80 -2.23
N GLY A 75 14.70 6.08 -1.22
CA GLY A 75 16.14 6.07 -0.91
C GLY A 75 16.61 5.64 0.47
N SER A 76 15.82 5.78 1.55
CA SER A 76 16.43 5.67 2.90
C SER A 76 16.13 4.37 3.64
N THR A 77 14.91 3.82 3.56
CA THR A 77 14.59 2.48 4.09
C THR A 77 13.24 2.11 3.50
N LEU A 78 13.18 1.05 2.69
CA LEU A 78 11.91 0.57 2.12
C LEU A 78 11.13 -0.14 3.24
N SER A 79 10.49 0.62 4.12
CA SER A 79 9.60 0.10 5.17
C SER A 79 8.30 -0.38 4.51
N ARG A 80 8.38 -1.59 3.93
CA ARG A 80 7.27 -2.30 3.33
C ARG A 80 6.24 -2.61 4.41
N ILE A 81 5.01 -2.17 4.20
CA ILE A 81 3.91 -2.45 5.13
C ILE A 81 3.40 -3.87 4.82
N GLN A 82 3.55 -4.78 5.79
CA GLN A 82 2.97 -6.11 5.71
C GLN A 82 1.48 -6.05 6.09
N GLY A 83 0.65 -6.94 5.56
CA GLY A 83 -0.79 -7.01 5.90
C GLY A 83 -1.70 -6.02 5.18
N VAL A 84 -1.18 -5.32 4.15
CA VAL A 84 -1.98 -4.50 3.24
C VAL A 84 -1.88 -5.08 1.84
N GLY A 85 -3.03 -5.36 1.22
CA GLY A 85 -3.16 -5.83 -0.15
C GLY A 85 -3.45 -4.68 -1.11
N ILE A 86 -3.17 -4.89 -2.39
CA ILE A 86 -3.62 -4.00 -3.46
C ILE A 86 -4.89 -4.62 -4.04
N SER A 87 -6.00 -3.91 -3.94
CA SER A 87 -7.31 -4.37 -4.43
C SER A 87 -7.60 -3.88 -5.85
N GLY A 88 -6.98 -2.79 -6.28
CA GLY A 88 -7.31 -2.17 -7.56
C GLY A 88 -6.18 -1.30 -8.08
N LEU A 89 -6.08 -1.21 -9.41
CA LEU A 89 -5.17 -0.32 -10.11
C LEU A 89 -6.01 0.64 -10.95
N ILE A 90 -5.72 1.92 -10.80
CA ILE A 90 -6.33 3.01 -11.54
C ILE A 90 -5.24 3.59 -12.42
N ASP A 91 -5.35 3.33 -13.72
CA ASP A 91 -4.44 3.86 -14.72
C ASP A 91 -5.05 5.13 -15.32
N PHE A 92 -4.32 6.24 -15.29
CA PHE A 92 -4.73 7.49 -15.91
C PHE A 92 -4.05 7.58 -17.27
N ARG A 93 -4.80 7.22 -18.33
CA ARG A 93 -4.38 7.46 -19.71
C ARG A 93 -4.77 8.88 -20.10
N ILE A 94 -3.78 9.76 -20.25
CA ILE A 94 -3.90 11.06 -20.92
C ILE A 94 -3.52 10.90 -22.39
#